data_AF-A0A3N5MKQ4-F1
#
_entry.id   AF-A0A3N5MKQ4-F1
#
_cell.length_a   1.000
_cell.length_b   1.000
_cell.length_c   1.000
_cell.angle_alpha   90.00
_cell.angle_beta   90.00
_cell.angle_gamma   90.00
#
_symmetry.space_group_name_H-M   'P 1'
#
loop_
_entity.id
_entity.type
_entity.pdbx_description
1 polymer ?
#
loop_
_entity_poly.entity_id
_entity_poly.type
_entity_poly.pdbx_seq_one_letter_code
_entity_poly.pdbx_strand_id
1 'polypeptide(L)'
;MTDEENRILPAAGGRVQCLPQKKEPLENCGFCIHCREFRVGGKFVKSPSLAYCSKCRVTERVDFKKADAVRCADRQGEGFHSITSIIS
;
A
#
# COMPACT_ATOMS: atom_id res chain seq x y z
N MET A 1 -1.64 19.31 0.92
CA MET A 1 -1.10 17.94 0.75
C MET A 1 -1.19 17.30 2.11
N THR A 2 -2.31 16.64 2.42
CA THR A 2 -2.63 16.16 3.77
C THR A 2 -2.03 14.77 3.98
N ASP A 3 -0.78 14.72 4.46
CA ASP A 3 -0.12 13.48 4.91
C ASP A 3 -0.69 12.98 6.26
N GLU A 4 -1.60 13.75 6.88
CA GLU A 4 -1.99 13.62 8.30
C GLU A 4 -3.04 12.55 8.61
N GLU A 5 -3.58 11.82 7.63
CA GLU A 5 -4.69 10.88 7.89
C GLU A 5 -4.51 9.50 7.25
N ASN A 6 -3.28 9.13 6.87
CA ASN A 6 -3.00 7.78 6.38
C ASN A 6 -2.66 6.85 7.54
N ARG A 7 -3.26 5.66 7.58
CA ARG A 7 -2.93 4.62 8.56
C ARG A 7 -1.58 4.01 8.22
N ILE A 8 -0.76 3.78 9.24
CA ILE A 8 0.47 2.99 9.14
C ILE A 8 0.16 1.57 9.58
N LEU A 9 0.14 0.65 8.61
CA LEU A 9 -0.18 -0.75 8.83
C LEU A 9 1.13 -1.54 8.96
N PRO A 10 1.33 -2.32 10.04
CA PRO A 10 2.54 -3.11 10.21
C PRO A 10 2.61 -4.22 9.17
N ALA A 11 3.81 -4.48 8.65
CA ALA A 11 4.09 -5.56 7.72
C ALA A 11 5.30 -6.38 8.19
N ALA A 12 5.26 -7.68 7.91
CA ALA A 12 6.36 -8.59 8.21
C ALA A 12 6.27 -9.81 7.30
N GLY A 13 7.43 -10.29 6.81
CA GLY A 13 7.52 -11.53 6.04
C GLY A 13 6.67 -11.54 4.77
N GLY A 14 6.57 -10.40 4.06
CA GLY A 14 5.78 -10.31 2.83
C GLY A 14 4.28 -10.09 3.04
N ARG A 15 3.80 -9.89 4.28
CA ARG A 15 2.37 -9.71 4.58
C ARG A 15 2.13 -8.46 5.42
N VAL A 16 0.99 -7.83 5.23
CA VAL A 16 0.54 -6.63 5.97
C VAL A 16 -0.73 -6.93 6.77
N GLN A 17 -0.83 -6.38 7.97
CA GLN A 17 -2.05 -6.40 8.76
C GLN A 17 -3.06 -5.37 8.20
N CYS A 18 -3.76 -5.74 7.12
CA CYS A 18 -4.67 -4.85 6.39
C CYS A 18 -5.89 -4.47 7.25
N LEU A 19 -6.52 -5.47 7.86
CA LEU A 19 -7.62 -5.32 8.82
C LEU A 19 -7.21 -5.95 10.16
N PRO A 20 -7.83 -5.60 11.31
CA PRO A 20 -7.49 -6.21 12.60
C PRO A 20 -7.48 -7.75 12.60
N GLN A 21 -8.39 -8.35 11.83
CA GLN A 21 -8.59 -9.80 11.74
C GLN A 21 -8.04 -10.42 10.45
N LYS A 22 -7.44 -9.63 9.54
CA LYS A 22 -7.02 -10.11 8.21
C LYS A 22 -5.66 -9.58 7.79
N LYS A 23 -4.76 -10.51 7.44
CA LYS A 23 -3.48 -10.21 6.79
C LYS A 23 -3.57 -10.44 5.28
N GLU A 24 -3.03 -9.50 4.52
CA GLU A 24 -2.95 -9.58 3.06
C GLU A 24 -1.48 -9.72 2.63
N PRO A 25 -1.18 -10.41 1.51
CA PRO A 25 0.11 -10.30 0.84
C PRO A 25 0.44 -8.83 0.51
N LEU A 26 1.71 -8.45 0.62
CA LEU A 26 2.14 -7.10 0.26
C LEU A 26 2.02 -6.84 -1.25
N GLU A 27 2.12 -7.89 -2.07
CA GLU A 27 1.82 -7.81 -3.50
C GLU A 27 0.41 -7.29 -3.75
N ASN A 28 -0.59 -7.75 -2.96
CA ASN A 28 -1.96 -7.25 -3.06
C ASN A 28 -2.01 -5.74 -2.75
N CYS A 29 -1.30 -5.28 -1.72
CA CYS A 29 -1.21 -3.84 -1.45
C CYS A 29 -0.60 -3.07 -2.64
N GLY A 30 0.35 -3.64 -3.37
CA GLY A 30 0.90 -3.06 -4.59
C GLY A 30 -0.13 -2.85 -5.71
N PHE A 31 -1.29 -3.51 -5.64
CA PHE A 31 -2.42 -3.33 -6.54
C PHE A 31 -3.65 -2.74 -5.84
N CYS A 32 -3.52 -2.23 -4.61
CA CYS A 32 -4.64 -1.67 -3.87
C CYS A 32 -4.81 -0.16 -4.14
N ILE A 33 -6.05 0.30 -4.34
CA ILE A 33 -6.35 1.72 -4.57
C ILE A 33 -5.97 2.61 -3.38
N HIS A 34 -6.01 2.05 -2.18
CA HIS A 34 -5.69 2.75 -0.94
C HIS A 34 -4.18 2.78 -0.63
N CYS A 35 -3.37 1.94 -1.27
CA CYS A 35 -1.94 1.90 -0.96
C CYS A 35 -1.22 3.14 -1.51
N ARG A 36 -0.44 3.81 -0.65
CA ARG A 36 0.33 5.00 -1.02
C ARG A 36 1.81 4.74 -1.04
N GLU A 37 2.35 4.15 0.03
CA GLU A 37 3.78 3.95 0.19
C GLU A 37 4.06 2.69 1.02
N PHE A 38 5.25 2.11 0.84
CA PHE A 38 5.81 1.02 1.63
C PHE A 38 7.02 1.53 2.39
N ARG A 39 7.13 1.21 3.67
CA ARG A 39 8.34 1.48 4.43
C ARG A 39 9.30 0.31 4.26
N VAL A 40 10.46 0.57 3.70
CA VAL A 40 11.54 -0.40 3.45
C VAL A 40 12.82 0.14 4.06
N GLY A 41 13.35 -0.55 5.08
CA GLY A 41 14.57 -0.13 5.77
C GLY A 41 14.47 1.29 6.35
N GLY A 42 13.29 1.63 6.92
CA GLY A 42 13.03 2.94 7.52
C GLY A 42 12.70 4.07 6.55
N LYS A 43 12.71 3.85 5.23
CA LYS A 43 12.34 4.84 4.22
C LYS A 43 11.03 4.50 3.54
N PHE A 44 10.18 5.49 3.30
CA PHE A 44 8.97 5.31 2.51
C PHE A 44 9.29 5.36 1.01
N VAL A 45 8.82 4.35 0.29
CA VAL A 45 8.93 4.17 -1.16
C VAL A 45 7.52 4.16 -1.71
N LYS A 46 7.26 4.86 -2.81
CA LYS A 46 5.90 4.97 -3.35
C LYS A 46 5.39 3.63 -3.86
N SER A 47 4.09 3.43 -3.69
CA SER A 47 3.42 2.19 -4.09
C SER A 47 3.39 2.04 -5.61
N PRO A 48 3.62 0.82 -6.14
CA PRO A 48 3.35 0.49 -7.54
C PRO A 48 1.90 0.74 -7.97
N SER A 49 0.94 0.74 -7.04
CA SER A 49 -0.46 1.05 -7.34
C SER A 49 -0.65 2.47 -7.89
N LEU A 50 0.31 3.37 -7.63
CA LEU A 50 0.33 4.73 -8.14
C LEU A 50 0.87 4.83 -9.58
N ALA A 51 1.31 3.74 -10.20
CA ALA A 51 1.69 3.71 -11.61
C ALA A 51 0.53 4.13 -12.52
N TYR A 52 -0.69 3.72 -12.18
CA TYR A 52 -1.92 4.04 -12.91
C TYR A 52 -2.57 5.35 -12.49
N CYS A 53 -2.00 6.05 -11.50
CA CYS A 53 -2.48 7.36 -11.12
C CYS A 53 -2.05 8.40 -12.17
N SER A 54 -3.02 9.02 -12.87
CA SER A 54 -2.78 10.02 -13.91
C SER A 54 -1.90 11.19 -13.46
N LYS A 55 -1.90 11.49 -12.15
CA LYS A 55 -1.12 12.56 -11.52
C LYS A 55 0.26 12.11 -11.03
N CYS A 56 0.40 10.88 -10.51
CA CYS A 56 1.65 10.45 -9.86
C CYS A 56 2.60 9.68 -10.79
N ARG A 57 2.08 8.76 -11.62
CA ARG A 57 2.84 7.94 -12.58
C ARG A 57 4.12 7.30 -12.01
N VAL A 58 4.01 6.69 -10.83
CA VAL A 58 5.16 6.12 -10.12
C VAL A 58 5.63 4.82 -10.80
N THR A 59 6.94 4.66 -10.96
CA THR A 59 7.58 3.46 -11.53
C THR A 59 8.56 2.78 -10.57
N GLU A 60 8.56 3.20 -9.30
CA GLU A 60 9.44 2.67 -8.26
C GLU A 60 9.16 1.18 -8.00
N ARG A 61 10.22 0.41 -7.77
CA ARG A 61 10.14 -1.00 -7.37
C ARG A 61 10.27 -1.11 -5.85
N VAL A 62 9.36 -1.86 -5.25
CA VAL A 62 9.35 -2.11 -3.81
C VAL A 62 9.84 -3.54 -3.54
N ASP A 63 10.81 -3.68 -2.63
CA ASP A 63 11.21 -4.98 -2.10
C ASP A 63 10.25 -5.40 -0.98
N PHE A 64 9.18 -6.10 -1.33
CA PHE A 64 8.15 -6.52 -0.38
C PHE A 64 8.67 -7.42 0.74
N LYS A 65 9.79 -8.13 0.54
CA LYS A 65 10.36 -8.99 1.59
C LYS A 65 10.97 -8.19 2.72
N LYS A 66 11.42 -6.96 2.42
CA LYS A 66 12.05 -6.04 3.38
C LYS A 66 11.10 -4.96 3.89
N ALA A 67 9.87 -4.91 3.38
CA ALA A 67 8.91 -3.92 3.81
C ALA A 67 8.38 -4.26 5.22
N ASP A 68 8.45 -3.28 6.11
CA ASP A 68 8.06 -3.40 7.52
C ASP A 68 6.78 -2.62 7.87
N ALA A 69 6.33 -1.74 6.97
CA ALA A 69 5.04 -1.07 7.10
C ALA A 69 4.47 -0.65 5.74
N VAL A 70 3.16 -0.36 5.72
CA VAL A 70 2.45 0.22 4.57
C VAL A 70 1.71 1.48 5.03
N ARG A 71 1.86 2.57 4.27
CA ARG A 71 1.04 3.77 4.42
C ARG A 71 -0.22 3.62 3.56
N CYS A 72 -1.36 3.53 4.23
CA CYS A 72 -2.66 3.21 3.64
C CYS A 72 -3.66 4.37 3.80
N ALA A 73 -4.34 4.72 2.71
CA ALA A 73 -5.37 5.76 2.68
C ALA A 73 -6.78 5.24 3.03
N ASP A 74 -6.96 3.94 3.28
CA ASP A 74 -8.21 3.38 3.80
C ASP A 74 -8.35 3.76 5.27
N ARG A 75 -9.06 4.85 5.55
CA ARG A 75 -9.26 5.36 6.92
C ARG A 75 -10.32 4.57 7.68
N GLN A 76 -11.27 3.97 6.97
CA GLN A 76 -12.46 3.35 7.55
C GLN A 76 -12.25 1.85 7.85
N GLY A 77 -11.19 1.24 7.32
CA GLY A 77 -10.97 -0.19 7.48
C GLY A 77 -11.82 -1.01 6.51
N GLU A 78 -12.04 -0.50 5.30
CA GLU A 78 -12.72 -1.22 4.22
C GLU A 78 -11.89 -2.42 3.73
N GLY A 79 -10.57 -2.33 3.85
CA GLY A 79 -9.63 -3.39 3.48
C GLY A 79 -9.19 -3.35 2.02
N PHE A 80 -8.68 -4.48 1.53
CA PHE A 80 -8.09 -4.57 0.20
C PHE A 80 -9.11 -4.35 -0.92
N HIS A 81 -8.84 -3.37 -1.79
CA HIS A 81 -9.60 -3.08 -3.00
C HIS A 81 -8.67 -2.98 -4.20
N SER A 82 -8.75 -3.96 -5.10
CA SER A 82 -7.89 -4.02 -6.29
C SER A 82 -8.21 -2.88 -7.26
N ILE A 83 -7.18 -2.19 -7.73
CA ILE A 83 -7.30 -1.21 -8.81
C ILE A 83 -7.75 -1.84 -10.13
N THR A 84 -7.50 -3.14 -10.33
CA THR A 84 -7.85 -3.84 -11.59
C THR A 84 -9.35 -3.80 -11.88
N SER A 85 -10.18 -3.75 -10.83
CA SER A 85 -11.64 -3.65 -10.96
C SER A 85 -12.12 -2.27 -11.45
N ILE A 86 -11.24 -1.26 -11.47
CA ILE A 86 -11.55 0.14 -11.83
C ILE A 86 -11.10 0.46 -13.26
N ILE A 87 -10.18 -0.33 -13.82
CA ILE A 87 -9.60 -0.12 -15.16
C ILE A 87 -10.24 -1.03 -16.22
N SER A 88 -11.30 -1.80 -15.88
CA SER A 88 -12.08 -2.63 -16.81
C SER A 88 -13.18 -1.83 -17.49
#